data_AF-A0A2D9RFW0-F1
#
_entry.id   AF-A0A2D9RFW0-F1
#
_cell.length_a   1.000
_cell.length_b   1.000
_cell.length_c   1.000
_cell.angle_alpha   90.00
_cell.angle_beta   90.00
_cell.angle_gamma   90.00
#
_symmetry.space_group_name_H-M   'P 1'
#
loop_
_entity.id
_entity.type
_entity.pdbx_description
1 polymer ?
#
loop_
_entity_poly.entity_id
_entity_poly.type
_entity_poly.pdbx_seq_one_letter_code
_entity_poly.pdbx_strand_id
1 'polypeptide(L)' 'MTENAPIWVIGFMSGTSVDAVDAAIIRTDGERIYEFGPVAERKY' A
#
# COMPACT_ATOMS: atom_id res chain seq x y z
N MET A 1 1.21 25.11 -8.12
CA MET A 1 1.45 23.65 -8.14
C MET A 1 0.08 23.01 -8.06
N THR A 2 -0.34 22.25 -9.06
CA THR A 2 -1.62 21.53 -9.00
C THR A 2 -1.51 20.46 -7.93
N GLU A 3 -2.30 20.56 -6.86
CA GLU A 3 -2.42 19.49 -5.87
C GLU A 3 -2.93 18.22 -6.57
N ASN A 4 -2.23 17.10 -6.37
CA ASN A 4 -2.69 15.82 -6.89
C ASN A 4 -3.92 15.39 -6.10
N ALA A 5 -5.01 15.07 -6.81
CA ALA A 5 -6.17 14.47 -6.16
C ALA A 5 -5.77 13.11 -5.54
N PRO A 6 -6.21 12.77 -4.31
CA PRO A 6 -5.85 11.51 -3.68
C PRO A 6 -6.36 10.29 -4.47
N ILE A 7 -5.44 9.38 -4.80
CA ILE A 7 -5.71 8.14 -5.52
C ILE A 7 -5.49 6.91 -4.63
N TRP A 8 -6.12 5.80 -4.98
CA TRP A 8 -5.85 4.51 -4.34
C TRP A 8 -4.62 3.87 -4.97
N VAL A 9 -3.69 3.43 -4.13
CA VAL A 9 -2.47 2.71 -4.52
C VAL A 9 -2.34 1.42 -3.71
N ILE A 10 -1.67 0.43 -4.30
CA ILE A 10 -1.36 -0.85 -3.66
C ILE A 10 0.16 -1.00 -3.53
N GLY A 11 0.62 -1.36 -2.33
CA GLY A 11 2.00 -1.72 -2.04
C GLY A 11 2.14 -3.22 -1.78
N PHE A 12 3.25 -3.79 -2.21
CA PHE A 12 3.62 -5.17 -1.94
C PHE A 12 4.98 -5.23 -1.25
N MET A 13 5.13 -6.17 -0.32
CA MET A 13 6.38 -6.40 0.39
C MET A 13 6.65 -7.90 0.52
N SER A 14 7.92 -8.29 0.38
CA SER A 14 8.42 -9.59 0.83
C SER A 14 9.49 -9.32 1.87
N GLY A 15 9.35 -9.92 3.05
CA GLY A 15 10.42 -9.92 4.04
C GLY A 15 11.66 -10.65 3.51
N THR A 16 12.82 -10.39 4.12
CA THR A 16 14.07 -11.11 3.81
C THR A 16 14.01 -12.59 4.23
N SER A 17 13.03 -12.97 5.05
CA SER A 17 12.66 -14.35 5.37
C SER A 17 12.07 -15.12 4.19
N VAL A 18 11.48 -14.43 3.22
CA VAL A 18 10.87 -15.00 2.01
C VAL A 18 9.78 -16.06 2.32
N ASP A 19 9.04 -15.86 3.41
CA ASP A 19 7.99 -16.75 3.91
C ASP A 19 6.57 -16.33 3.48
N ALA A 20 6.38 -15.06 3.15
CA ALA A 20 5.11 -14.53 2.71
C ALA A 20 5.26 -13.34 1.74
N VAL A 21 4.15 -13.00 1.08
CA VAL A 21 3.96 -11.70 0.40
C VAL A 21 2.84 -10.95 1.09
N ASP A 22 3.13 -9.73 1.50
CA ASP A 22 2.17 -8.79 2.07
C ASP A 22 1.65 -7.83 1.01
N ALA A 23 0.39 -7.41 1.16
CA ALA A 23 -0.23 -6.37 0.35
C ALA A 23 -1.01 -5.39 1.23
N ALA A 24 -0.88 -4.10 0.92
CA ALA A 24 -1.62 -3.04 1.60
C ALA A 24 -2.12 -1.99 0.60
N ILE A 25 -3.34 -1.52 0.79
CA ILE A 25 -3.96 -0.45 -0.02
C ILE A 25 -4.05 0.82 0.81
N ILE A 26 -3.66 1.97 0.23
CA ILE A 26 -3.83 3.29 0.85
C ILE A 26 -4.36 4.32 -0.15
N ARG A 27 -5.01 5.35 0.36
CA ARG A 27 -5.42 6.53 -0.43
C ARG A 27 -4.47 7.69 -0.15
N THR A 28 -3.77 8.18 -1.18
CA THR A 28 -2.72 9.20 -1.04
C THR A 28 -2.65 10.14 -2.24
N ASP A 29 -2.21 11.38 -2.00
CA ASP A 29 -1.80 12.35 -3.04
C ASP A 29 -0.30 12.28 -3.37
N GLY A 30 0.46 11.42 -2.68
CA GLY A 30 1.91 11.29 -2.78
C GLY A 30 2.68 11.92 -1.62
N GLU A 31 2.05 12.73 -0.76
CA GLU A 31 2.67 13.34 0.43
C GLU A 31 1.98 12.92 1.73
N ARG A 32 0.65 12.74 1.70
CA ARG A 32 -0.16 12.40 2.87
C ARG A 32 -0.97 11.13 2.63
N ILE A 33 -1.25 10.40 3.71
CA ILE A 33 -2.18 9.26 3.71
C ILE A 33 -3.52 9.77 4.22
N TYR A 34 -4.58 9.56 3.44
CA TYR A 34 -5.94 9.97 3.76
C TYR A 34 -6.78 8.81 4.29
N GLU A 35 -6.49 7.57 3.87
CA GLU A 35 -7.27 6.39 4.23
C GLU A 35 -6.45 5.11 4.11
N PHE A 36 -6.71 4.15 4.99
CA PHE A 36 -6.18 2.78 4.91
C PHE A 36 -7.26 1.84 4.39
N GLY A 37 -6.95 1.12 3.31
CA GLY A 37 -7.80 0.10 2.72
C GLY A 37 -7.52 -1.30 3.29
N PRO A 38 -8.03 -2.35 2.61
CA PRO A 38 -7.78 -3.73 3.00
C PRO A 38 -6.29 -4.10 2.99
N VAL A 39 -5.95 -5.09 3.82
CA VAL A 39 -4.64 -5.74 3.87
C VAL A 39 -4.77 -7.22 3.54
N ALA A 40 -3.72 -7.81 3.00
CA ALA A 40 -3.65 -9.25 2.74
C ALA A 40 -2.24 -9.79 2.96
N GLU A 41 -2.14 -11.06 3.31
CA GLU A 41 -0.90 -11.83 3.40
C GLU A 41 -1.12 -13.14 2.64
N ARG A 42 -0.14 -13.56 1.84
CA ARG A 42 -0.09 -14.90 1.25
C ARG A 42 1.20 -15.59 1.65
N LYS A 43 1.07 -16.66 2.44
CA LYS A 43 2.17 -17.53 2.86
C LYS A 43 2.60 -18.50 1.75
N TYR A 44 3.86 -18.95 1.82
CA TYR A 44 4.44 -19.99 0.97
C TYR A 44 4.60 -21.33 1.69
#